data_AF-V4JX19-F1
#
_entry.id   AF-V4JX19-F1
#
_cell.length_a   1.000
_cell.length_b   1.000
_cell.length_c   1.000
_cell.angle_alpha   90.00
_cell.angle_beta   90.00
_cell.angle_gamma   90.00
#
_symmetry.space_group_name_H-M   'P 1'
#
loop_
_entity.id
_entity.type
_entity.pdbx_description
1 polymer ?
#
loop_
_entity_poly.entity_id
_entity_poly.type
_entity_poly.pdbx_seq_one_letter_code
_entity_poly.pdbx_strand_id
1 'polypeptide(L)'
;MRAPLAASGVRVVALLVVPLLWAVLAMPVAAQQLVNWASLAPSVEPYDNPFAEMPYEQIEALRIIASADMAAEAGQLDAAMAEAAADARRLVEEAGLDVEALFAQREIIMQRREEAELGVTTTHLDQTVVMDGYALPLRAEDGRIVEFLLVPWVGACIHTPPPSANQIVHVDYPQGFEAHSQFTPIRLEAVSYTHL
;
A
#
# COMPACT_ATOMS: atom_id res chain seq x y z
N MET A 1 88.10 26.32 36.96
CA MET A 1 86.82 26.06 37.66
C MET A 1 85.75 26.98 37.08
N ARG A 2 84.56 26.41 36.79
CA ARG A 2 83.26 27.05 36.47
C ARG A 2 83.12 27.77 35.10
N ALA A 3 82.06 27.35 34.42
CA ALA A 3 81.47 27.76 33.12
C ALA A 3 80.89 29.21 33.14
N PRO A 4 80.02 29.71 32.22
CA PRO A 4 79.37 29.10 31.03
C PRO A 4 79.04 30.04 29.82
N LEU A 5 78.37 29.44 28.80
CA LEU A 5 77.34 29.98 27.87
C LEU A 5 77.66 31.10 26.85
N ALA A 6 77.37 30.83 25.58
CA ALA A 6 76.34 31.58 24.82
C ALA A 6 76.00 30.90 23.49
N ALA A 7 74.69 30.70 23.28
CA ALA A 7 74.07 30.12 22.11
C ALA A 7 73.99 31.12 20.94
N SER A 8 74.09 30.63 19.71
CA SER A 8 73.69 31.38 18.50
C SER A 8 72.48 30.70 17.88
N GLY A 9 71.35 31.42 17.87
CA GLY A 9 70.07 30.93 17.41
C GLY A 9 69.89 31.11 15.90
N VAL A 10 69.60 30.03 15.20
CA VAL A 10 69.02 30.09 13.85
C VAL A 10 67.51 30.11 14.01
N ARG A 11 66.86 31.20 13.58
CA ARG A 11 65.41 31.31 13.49
C ARG A 11 64.95 30.67 12.17
N VAL A 12 64.43 29.44 12.25
CA VAL A 12 63.63 28.86 11.16
C VAL A 12 62.18 29.28 11.39
N VAL A 13 61.69 30.21 10.58
CA VAL A 13 60.25 30.50 10.49
C VAL A 13 59.62 29.38 9.67
N ALA A 14 59.12 28.35 10.35
CA ALA A 14 58.30 27.33 9.72
C ALA A 14 56.86 27.87 9.61
N LEU A 15 56.49 28.33 8.42
CA LEU A 15 55.10 28.49 8.01
C LEU A 15 54.48 27.09 7.89
N LEU A 16 53.94 26.57 9.00
CA LEU A 16 53.04 25.42 8.97
C LEU A 16 51.65 25.94 8.60
N VAL A 17 51.37 25.92 7.29
CA VAL A 17 50.02 26.08 6.74
C VAL A 17 49.17 24.94 7.30
N VAL A 18 48.21 25.30 8.13
CA VAL A 18 47.22 24.43 8.77
C VAL A 18 46.28 23.86 7.69
N PRO A 19 46.20 22.53 7.45
CA PRO A 19 45.07 21.95 6.73
C PRO A 19 44.09 21.40 7.78
N LEU A 20 43.43 22.30 8.51
CA LEU A 20 42.43 21.92 9.52
C LEU A 20 41.08 22.52 9.13
N LEU A 21 40.57 22.21 7.95
CA LEU A 21 39.20 22.59 7.59
C LEU A 21 38.62 21.80 6.42
N TRP A 22 38.79 20.47 6.45
CA TRP A 22 38.08 19.55 5.53
C TRP A 22 37.33 18.45 6.30
N ALA A 23 36.78 18.78 7.47
CA ALA A 23 35.69 18.00 8.06
C ALA A 23 34.38 18.72 7.72
N VAL A 24 33.97 18.63 6.44
CA VAL A 24 32.57 18.89 6.10
C VAL A 24 31.78 17.77 6.78
N LEU A 25 31.06 18.11 7.85
CA LEU A 25 30.02 17.23 8.37
C LEU A 25 29.02 17.03 7.23
N ALA A 26 29.11 15.89 6.54
CA ALA A 26 28.04 15.44 5.67
C ALA A 26 26.84 15.19 6.59
N MET A 27 25.98 16.21 6.72
CA MET A 27 24.64 15.99 7.24
C MET A 27 24.01 14.93 6.35
N PRO A 28 23.46 13.83 6.90
CA PRO A 28 22.72 12.90 6.08
C PRO A 28 21.56 13.70 5.48
N VAL A 29 21.59 13.89 4.16
CA VAL A 29 20.39 14.27 3.42
C VAL A 29 19.43 13.12 3.66
N ALA A 30 18.36 13.38 4.42
CA ALA A 30 17.26 12.44 4.54
C ALA A 30 16.80 12.15 3.11
N ALA A 31 16.98 10.91 2.67
CA ALA A 31 16.57 10.52 1.33
C ALA A 31 15.04 10.64 1.28
N GLN A 32 14.53 11.59 0.51
CA GLN A 32 13.10 11.70 0.23
C GLN A 32 12.68 10.43 -0.51
N GLN A 33 11.87 9.61 0.13
CA GLN A 33 11.39 8.37 -0.48
C GLN A 33 10.18 8.69 -1.36
N LEU A 34 10.33 8.51 -2.66
CA LEU A 34 9.18 8.53 -3.58
C LEU A 34 8.32 7.30 -3.32
N VAL A 35 7.15 7.52 -2.74
CA VAL A 35 6.17 6.47 -2.44
C VAL A 35 5.29 6.26 -3.66
N ASN A 36 5.28 5.01 -4.14
CA ASN A 36 4.38 4.55 -5.18
C ASN A 36 3.06 4.09 -4.53
N TRP A 37 1.92 4.41 -5.13
CA TRP A 37 0.59 3.89 -4.75
C TRP A 37 0.60 2.37 -4.51
N ALA A 38 1.21 1.60 -5.41
CA ALA A 38 1.30 0.14 -5.26
C ALA A 38 2.05 -0.30 -3.99
N SER A 39 2.94 0.53 -3.46
CA SER A 39 3.70 0.24 -2.24
C SER A 39 2.94 0.55 -0.95
N LEU A 40 1.74 1.15 -1.04
CA LEU A 40 0.83 1.31 0.09
C LEU A 40 0.01 0.05 0.39
N ALA A 41 -0.17 -0.80 -0.63
CA ALA A 41 -0.80 -2.10 -0.46
C ALA A 41 0.14 -3.05 0.30
N PRO A 42 -0.39 -3.99 1.11
CA PRO A 42 0.42 -4.98 1.79
C PRO A 42 0.97 -6.01 0.78
N SER A 43 2.05 -6.68 1.17
CA SER A 43 2.50 -7.86 0.45
C SER A 43 1.57 -9.03 0.78
N VAL A 44 0.83 -9.50 -0.22
CA VAL A 44 -0.03 -10.68 -0.09
C VAL A 44 0.68 -11.89 -0.68
N GLU A 45 0.55 -13.04 -0.01
CA GLU A 45 1.10 -14.29 -0.50
C GLU A 45 0.46 -14.68 -1.85
N PRO A 46 1.27 -15.06 -2.87
CA PRO A 46 0.74 -15.51 -4.15
C PRO A 46 -0.19 -16.72 -4.00
N TYR A 47 -1.22 -16.78 -4.84
CA TYR A 47 -2.18 -17.88 -4.85
C TYR A 47 -2.60 -18.23 -6.27
N ASP A 48 -2.99 -19.50 -6.46
CA ASP A 48 -3.52 -19.98 -7.73
C ASP A 48 -5.01 -19.64 -7.86
N ASN A 49 -5.43 -19.28 -9.08
CA ASN A 49 -6.84 -19.01 -9.38
C ASN A 49 -7.34 -19.97 -10.48
N PRO A 50 -7.71 -21.22 -10.12
CA PRO A 50 -8.20 -22.20 -11.08
C PRO A 50 -9.52 -21.78 -11.74
N PHE A 51 -10.23 -20.80 -11.18
CA PHE A 51 -11.51 -20.31 -11.70
C PHE A 51 -11.37 -19.33 -12.87
N ALA A 52 -10.19 -18.74 -13.09
CA ALA A 52 -10.00 -17.68 -14.09
C ALA A 52 -10.27 -18.14 -15.52
N GLU A 53 -9.92 -19.39 -15.83
CA GLU A 53 -10.04 -19.99 -17.16
C GLU A 53 -10.96 -21.22 -17.16
N MET A 54 -11.71 -21.43 -16.06
CA MET A 54 -12.61 -22.56 -15.91
C MET A 54 -13.80 -22.43 -16.87
N PRO A 55 -14.18 -23.51 -17.58
CA PRO A 55 -15.40 -23.54 -18.38
C PRO A 55 -16.63 -23.10 -17.60
N TYR A 56 -17.52 -22.35 -18.25
CA TYR A 56 -18.73 -21.82 -17.64
C TYR A 56 -19.59 -22.91 -16.97
N GLU A 57 -19.71 -24.07 -17.61
CA GLU A 57 -20.51 -25.19 -17.07
C GLU A 57 -19.98 -25.69 -15.71
N GLN A 58 -18.66 -25.69 -15.51
CA GLN A 58 -18.04 -26.09 -14.25
C GLN A 58 -18.22 -25.00 -13.19
N ILE A 59 -18.09 -23.72 -13.55
CA ILE A 59 -18.38 -22.59 -12.65
C ILE A 59 -19.84 -22.63 -12.21
N GLU A 60 -20.75 -22.89 -13.13
CA GLU A 60 -22.18 -22.98 -12.83
C GLU A 60 -22.50 -24.19 -11.94
N ALA A 61 -21.87 -25.34 -12.19
CA ALA A 61 -21.99 -26.51 -11.32
C ALA A 61 -21.52 -26.19 -9.89
N LEU A 62 -20.35 -25.56 -9.73
CA LEU A 62 -19.87 -25.11 -8.40
C LEU A 62 -20.83 -24.12 -7.73
N ARG A 63 -21.45 -23.21 -8.50
CA ARG A 63 -22.47 -22.28 -7.98
C ARG A 63 -23.70 -23.04 -7.45
N ILE A 64 -24.15 -24.06 -8.17
CA ILE A 64 -25.28 -24.91 -7.76
C ILE A 64 -24.94 -25.65 -6.46
N ILE A 65 -23.76 -26.26 -6.39
CA ILE A 65 -23.29 -26.97 -5.19
C ILE A 65 -23.25 -26.00 -3.99
N ALA A 66 -22.58 -24.85 -4.13
CA ALA A 66 -22.49 -23.85 -3.05
C ALA A 66 -23.86 -23.32 -2.61
N SER A 67 -24.79 -23.13 -3.55
CA SER A 67 -26.15 -22.68 -3.24
C SER A 67 -26.92 -23.73 -2.43
N ALA A 68 -26.75 -25.01 -2.75
CA ALA A 68 -27.35 -26.11 -2.00
C ALA A 68 -26.73 -26.25 -0.61
N ASP A 69 -25.41 -26.12 -0.48
CA ASP A 69 -24.71 -26.16 0.80
C ASP A 69 -25.19 -25.03 1.73
N MET A 70 -25.27 -23.79 1.24
CA MET A 70 -25.84 -22.65 2.00
C MET A 70 -27.31 -22.88 2.40
N ALA A 71 -28.12 -23.45 1.51
CA ALA A 71 -29.51 -23.77 1.83
C ALA A 71 -29.62 -24.89 2.87
N ALA A 72 -28.72 -25.87 2.84
CA ALA A 72 -28.65 -26.94 3.83
C ALA A 72 -28.34 -26.37 5.21
N GLU A 73 -27.34 -25.49 5.31
CA GLU A 73 -26.98 -24.78 6.55
C GLU A 73 -28.13 -23.93 7.09
N ALA A 74 -28.88 -23.27 6.20
CA ALA A 74 -30.05 -22.48 6.55
C ALA A 74 -31.31 -23.32 6.87
N GLY A 75 -31.25 -24.66 6.73
CA GLY A 75 -32.42 -25.55 6.90
C GLY A 75 -33.49 -25.39 5.81
N GLN A 76 -33.09 -24.90 4.64
CA GLN A 76 -33.94 -24.57 3.48
C GLN A 76 -33.70 -25.49 2.27
N LEU A 77 -32.85 -26.51 2.42
CA LEU A 77 -32.59 -27.45 1.33
C LEU A 77 -33.83 -28.30 1.02
N ASP A 78 -34.28 -28.25 -0.23
CA ASP A 78 -35.30 -29.15 -0.76
C ASP A 78 -34.71 -30.28 -1.62
N ALA A 79 -35.56 -31.23 -2.01
CA ALA A 79 -35.14 -32.39 -2.80
C ALA A 79 -34.62 -32.02 -4.20
N ALA A 80 -35.17 -30.98 -4.82
CA ALA A 80 -34.74 -30.56 -6.16
C ALA A 80 -33.36 -29.91 -6.10
N MET A 81 -33.07 -29.12 -5.06
CA MET A 81 -31.75 -28.55 -4.81
C MET A 81 -30.72 -29.64 -4.52
N ALA A 82 -31.08 -30.64 -3.71
CA ALA A 82 -30.20 -31.76 -3.39
C ALA A 82 -29.85 -32.59 -4.64
N GLU A 83 -30.84 -32.87 -5.50
CA GLU A 83 -30.63 -33.57 -6.77
C GLU A 83 -29.75 -32.76 -7.73
N ALA A 84 -30.04 -31.47 -7.91
CA ALA A 84 -29.25 -30.59 -8.75
C ALA A 84 -27.78 -30.48 -8.28
N ALA A 85 -27.55 -30.41 -6.96
CA ALA A 85 -26.20 -30.39 -6.40
C ALA A 85 -25.45 -31.71 -6.61
N ALA A 86 -26.13 -32.85 -6.53
CA ALA A 86 -25.53 -34.15 -6.81
C ALA A 86 -25.12 -34.28 -8.29
N ASP A 87 -25.98 -33.83 -9.21
CA ASP A 87 -25.67 -33.81 -10.64
C ASP A 87 -24.52 -32.85 -10.99
N ALA A 88 -24.53 -31.66 -10.40
CA ALA A 88 -23.45 -30.69 -10.54
C ALA A 88 -22.12 -31.22 -10.01
N ARG A 89 -22.14 -31.90 -8.85
CA ARG A 89 -20.94 -32.53 -8.27
C ARG A 89 -20.36 -33.59 -9.21
N ARG A 90 -21.22 -34.47 -9.76
CA ARG A 90 -20.81 -35.47 -10.73
C ARG A 90 -20.16 -34.84 -11.97
N LEU A 91 -20.72 -33.75 -12.51
CA LEU A 91 -20.14 -33.04 -13.66
C LEU A 91 -18.70 -32.56 -13.38
N VAL A 92 -18.46 -31.97 -12.21
CA VAL A 92 -17.14 -31.46 -11.83
C VAL A 92 -16.16 -32.61 -11.59
N GLU A 93 -16.59 -33.66 -10.90
CA GLU A 93 -15.75 -34.82 -10.58
C GLU A 93 -15.40 -35.65 -11.83
N GLU A 94 -16.34 -35.80 -12.79
CA GLU A 94 -16.08 -36.46 -14.08
C GLU A 94 -15.06 -35.70 -14.94
N ALA A 95 -14.95 -34.38 -14.75
CA ALA A 95 -13.89 -33.57 -15.34
C ALA A 95 -12.53 -33.73 -14.64
N GLY A 96 -12.44 -34.58 -13.61
CA GLY A 96 -11.23 -34.84 -12.84
C GLY A 96 -10.89 -33.74 -11.83
N LEU A 97 -11.86 -32.90 -11.49
CA LEU A 97 -11.68 -31.80 -10.54
C LEU A 97 -12.18 -32.21 -9.15
N ASP A 98 -11.45 -31.81 -8.13
CA ASP A 98 -11.82 -32.02 -6.73
C ASP A 98 -12.66 -30.84 -6.23
N VAL A 99 -13.95 -31.10 -5.97
CA VAL A 99 -14.90 -30.08 -5.53
C VAL A 99 -14.52 -29.50 -4.17
N GLU A 100 -14.07 -30.32 -3.22
CA GLU A 100 -13.68 -29.87 -1.89
C GLU A 100 -12.42 -29.00 -1.97
N ALA A 101 -11.42 -29.44 -2.73
CA ALA A 101 -10.21 -28.66 -2.95
C ALA A 101 -10.49 -27.32 -3.65
N LEU A 102 -11.44 -27.28 -4.60
CA LEU A 102 -11.86 -26.05 -5.25
C LEU A 102 -12.52 -25.08 -4.26
N PHE A 103 -13.42 -25.54 -3.40
CA PHE A 103 -14.01 -24.66 -2.38
C PHE A 103 -12.98 -24.17 -1.36
N ALA A 104 -12.07 -25.03 -0.91
CA ALA A 104 -10.95 -24.61 -0.06
C ALA A 104 -10.08 -23.55 -0.76
N GLN A 105 -9.77 -23.75 -2.05
CA GLN A 105 -9.03 -22.76 -2.84
C GLN A 105 -9.80 -21.45 -2.99
N ARG A 106 -11.13 -21.50 -3.11
CA ARG A 106 -11.97 -20.31 -3.17
C ARG A 106 -11.88 -19.48 -1.89
N GLU A 107 -11.84 -20.12 -0.73
CA GLU A 107 -11.65 -19.46 0.57
C GLU A 107 -10.28 -18.78 0.66
N ILE A 108 -9.21 -19.46 0.25
CA ILE A 108 -7.86 -18.88 0.19
C ILE A 108 -7.85 -17.64 -0.70
N ILE A 109 -8.43 -17.72 -1.90
CA ILE A 109 -8.53 -16.57 -2.81
C ILE A 109 -9.28 -15.42 -2.15
N MET A 110 -10.39 -15.70 -1.46
CA MET A 110 -11.18 -14.66 -0.79
C MET A 110 -10.41 -13.99 0.33
N GLN A 111 -9.76 -14.77 1.20
CA GLN A 111 -8.92 -14.25 2.27
C GLN A 111 -7.78 -13.38 1.71
N ARG A 112 -7.06 -13.87 0.70
CA ARG A 112 -5.94 -13.14 0.09
C ARG A 112 -6.39 -11.84 -0.59
N ARG A 113 -7.57 -11.83 -1.22
CA ARG A 113 -8.18 -10.61 -1.77
C ARG A 113 -8.55 -9.62 -0.69
N GLU A 114 -9.15 -10.09 0.41
CA GLU A 114 -9.47 -9.23 1.54
C GLU A 114 -8.20 -8.63 2.17
N GLU A 115 -7.15 -9.43 2.35
CA GLU A 115 -5.83 -8.95 2.80
C GLU A 115 -5.27 -7.88 1.84
N ALA A 116 -5.40 -8.06 0.52
CA ALA A 116 -4.95 -7.08 -0.46
C ALA A 116 -5.73 -5.76 -0.41
N GLU A 117 -7.04 -5.82 -0.15
CA GLU A 117 -7.95 -4.68 -0.14
C GLU A 117 -7.90 -3.89 1.18
N LEU A 118 -7.82 -4.60 2.31
CA LEU A 118 -7.96 -4.02 3.65
C LEU A 118 -6.65 -3.95 4.42
N GLY A 119 -5.65 -4.75 4.06
CA GLY A 119 -4.41 -4.78 4.80
C GLY A 119 -3.63 -3.46 4.66
N VAL A 120 -2.87 -3.14 5.70
CA VAL A 120 -2.11 -1.90 5.83
C VAL A 120 -0.62 -2.21 5.86
N THR A 121 0.16 -1.42 5.13
CA THR A 121 1.62 -1.49 5.17
C THR A 121 2.18 -0.56 6.26
N THR A 122 3.27 -0.96 6.92
CA THR A 122 4.03 -0.09 7.83
C THR A 122 5.32 0.43 7.21
N THR A 123 5.61 0.04 5.96
CA THR A 123 6.89 0.28 5.27
C THR A 123 7.29 1.75 5.24
N HIS A 124 6.32 2.65 5.15
CA HIS A 124 6.56 4.08 4.97
C HIS A 124 6.32 4.91 6.22
N LEU A 125 6.02 4.32 7.37
CA LEU A 125 5.67 5.07 8.59
C LEU A 125 6.89 5.79 9.19
N ASP A 126 6.64 6.95 9.80
CA ASP A 126 7.65 7.80 10.46
C ASP A 126 8.78 8.26 9.51
N GLN A 127 8.50 8.31 8.21
CA GLN A 127 9.45 8.69 7.16
C GLN A 127 8.96 9.93 6.41
N THR A 128 9.91 10.71 5.88
CA THR A 128 9.60 11.74 4.90
C THR A 128 9.30 11.09 3.55
N VAL A 129 8.05 11.17 3.13
CA VAL A 129 7.53 10.59 1.89
C VAL A 129 7.21 11.69 0.89
N VAL A 130 7.46 11.38 -0.38
CA VAL A 130 6.99 12.18 -1.51
C VAL A 130 5.98 11.34 -2.29
N MET A 131 4.80 11.89 -2.55
CA MET A 131 3.73 11.17 -3.23
C MET A 131 3.00 12.07 -4.22
N ASP A 132 2.79 11.56 -5.44
CA ASP A 132 2.00 12.24 -6.47
C ASP A 132 0.57 11.71 -6.48
N GLY A 133 -0.41 12.60 -6.61
CA GLY A 133 -1.83 12.23 -6.69
C GLY A 133 -2.74 13.42 -6.93
N TYR A 134 -4.03 13.22 -6.66
CA TYR A 134 -5.07 14.23 -6.80
C TYR A 134 -5.70 14.53 -5.44
N ALA A 135 -5.80 15.80 -5.07
CA ALA A 135 -6.44 16.20 -3.83
C ALA A 135 -7.96 16.29 -4.00
N LEU A 136 -8.68 15.49 -3.22
CA LEU A 136 -10.13 15.53 -3.05
C LEU A 136 -10.46 16.28 -1.73
N PRO A 137 -11.00 17.51 -1.80
CA PRO A 137 -11.17 18.36 -0.61
C PRO A 137 -12.16 17.77 0.41
N LEU A 138 -11.82 17.81 1.70
CA LEU A 138 -12.71 17.49 2.81
C LEU A 138 -13.13 18.75 3.59
N ARG A 139 -12.19 19.67 3.82
CA ARG A 139 -12.43 20.93 4.54
C ARG A 139 -11.62 22.07 3.95
N ALA A 140 -12.23 23.26 3.97
CA ALA A 140 -11.59 24.51 3.57
C ALA A 140 -11.77 25.60 4.64
N GLU A 141 -10.74 26.43 4.80
CA GLU A 141 -10.70 27.59 5.70
C GLU A 141 -10.14 28.78 4.92
N ASP A 142 -10.78 29.94 5.06
CA ASP A 142 -10.41 31.18 4.33
C ASP A 142 -10.24 30.99 2.81
N GLY A 143 -11.05 30.10 2.22
CA GLY A 143 -11.01 29.78 0.80
C GLY A 143 -9.88 28.83 0.38
N ARG A 144 -9.11 28.27 1.33
CA ARG A 144 -8.01 27.33 1.09
C ARG A 144 -8.37 25.95 1.61
N ILE A 145 -7.97 24.90 0.89
CA ILE A 145 -8.16 23.51 1.33
C ILE A 145 -7.13 23.20 2.40
N VAL A 146 -7.59 22.84 3.59
CA VAL A 146 -6.74 22.53 4.75
C VAL A 146 -6.78 21.06 5.14
N GLU A 147 -7.72 20.29 4.58
CA GLU A 147 -7.87 18.86 4.80
C GLU A 147 -8.42 18.21 3.54
N PHE A 148 -7.82 17.09 3.12
CA PHE A 148 -8.19 16.42 1.88
C PHE A 148 -7.79 14.94 1.88
N LEU A 149 -8.39 14.18 0.96
CA LEU A 149 -7.91 12.86 0.59
C LEU A 149 -7.02 12.97 -0.64
N LEU A 150 -5.81 12.47 -0.57
CA LEU A 150 -4.98 12.24 -1.75
C LEU A 150 -5.37 10.89 -2.36
N VAL A 151 -5.64 10.89 -3.65
CA VAL A 151 -6.08 9.70 -4.40
C VAL A 151 -5.26 9.48 -5.68
N PRO A 152 -5.14 8.23 -6.18
CA PRO A 152 -4.32 7.88 -7.34
C PRO A 152 -4.85 8.35 -8.70
N TRP A 153 -6.16 8.62 -8.84
CA TRP A 153 -6.75 9.04 -10.12
C TRP A 153 -7.90 10.05 -9.96
N VAL A 154 -8.17 10.79 -11.03
CA VAL A 154 -9.30 11.72 -11.14
C VAL A 154 -10.62 10.96 -11.18
N GLY A 155 -11.62 11.40 -10.41
CA GLY A 155 -12.96 10.79 -10.40
C GLY A 155 -13.12 9.62 -9.41
N ALA A 156 -12.07 9.29 -8.66
CA ALA A 156 -12.16 8.43 -7.49
C ALA A 156 -13.25 8.94 -6.54
N CYS A 157 -14.04 8.02 -5.98
CA CYS A 157 -15.09 8.29 -4.99
C CYS A 157 -16.33 9.07 -5.50
N ILE A 158 -16.45 9.37 -6.80
CA ILE A 158 -17.63 10.08 -7.35
C ILE A 158 -18.34 9.28 -8.44
N HIS A 159 -17.62 8.86 -9.50
CA HIS A 159 -18.20 8.17 -10.67
C HIS A 159 -17.66 6.76 -10.89
N THR A 160 -16.64 6.39 -10.11
CA THR A 160 -16.03 5.06 -10.10
C THR A 160 -16.13 4.50 -8.68
N PRO A 161 -16.08 3.17 -8.51
CA PRO A 161 -15.92 2.59 -7.18
C PRO A 161 -14.76 3.28 -6.44
N PRO A 162 -14.89 3.53 -5.13
CA PRO A 162 -13.81 4.11 -4.35
C PRO A 162 -12.55 3.24 -4.46
N PRO A 163 -11.34 3.82 -4.44
CA PRO A 163 -10.11 3.04 -4.27
C PRO A 163 -10.19 2.19 -2.98
N SER A 164 -9.43 1.10 -2.95
CA SER A 164 -9.19 0.32 -1.73
C SER A 164 -8.74 1.24 -0.59
N ALA A 165 -9.05 0.90 0.66
CA ALA A 165 -8.74 1.78 1.80
C ALA A 165 -7.23 2.09 1.91
N ASN A 166 -6.39 1.13 1.55
CA ASN A 166 -4.93 1.28 1.48
C ASN A 166 -4.43 2.04 0.23
N GLN A 167 -5.33 2.60 -0.59
CA GLN A 167 -5.05 3.45 -1.76
C GLN A 167 -5.64 4.86 -1.60
N ILE A 168 -5.86 5.29 -0.35
CA ILE A 168 -6.31 6.64 -0.01
C ILE A 168 -5.42 7.15 1.12
N VAL A 169 -4.93 8.39 1.00
CA VAL A 169 -4.15 9.05 2.07
C VAL A 169 -4.94 10.25 2.59
N HIS A 170 -5.25 10.26 3.88
CA HIS A 170 -5.82 11.44 4.53
C HIS A 170 -4.69 12.42 4.87
N VAL A 171 -4.91 13.70 4.54
CA VAL A 171 -3.90 14.74 4.71
C VAL A 171 -4.49 15.93 5.45
N ASP A 172 -3.90 16.23 6.61
CA ASP A 172 -4.08 17.48 7.34
C ASP A 172 -2.98 18.48 6.95
N TYR A 173 -3.36 19.61 6.37
CA TYR A 173 -2.44 20.65 5.90
C TYR A 173 -2.91 22.04 6.34
N PRO A 174 -2.63 22.46 7.59
CA PRO A 174 -3.16 23.71 8.17
C PRO A 174 -2.80 24.99 7.41
N GLN A 175 -1.70 24.99 6.65
CA GLN A 175 -1.26 26.15 5.85
C GLN A 175 -2.19 26.40 4.66
N GLY A 176 -2.90 25.35 4.22
CA GLY A 176 -3.85 25.36 3.14
C GLY A 176 -3.25 25.61 1.76
N PHE A 177 -3.98 25.19 0.72
CA PHE A 177 -3.66 25.53 -0.65
C PHE A 177 -4.92 25.91 -1.44
N GLU A 178 -4.75 26.65 -2.53
CA GLU A 178 -5.86 27.00 -3.42
C GLU A 178 -6.16 25.84 -4.37
N ALA A 179 -7.40 25.38 -4.40
CA ALA A 179 -7.83 24.43 -5.43
C ALA A 179 -8.04 25.16 -6.76
N HIS A 180 -7.52 24.56 -7.83
CA HIS A 180 -7.79 25.03 -9.19
C HIS A 180 -8.88 24.19 -9.88
N SER A 181 -9.22 23.02 -9.30
CA SER A 181 -10.30 22.13 -9.74
C SER A 181 -10.72 21.19 -8.60
N GLN A 182 -11.78 20.41 -8.81
CA GLN A 182 -12.22 19.37 -7.87
C GLN A 182 -11.18 18.26 -7.64
N PHE A 183 -10.29 18.03 -8.62
CA PHE A 183 -9.19 17.06 -8.55
C PHE A 183 -7.89 17.79 -8.91
N THR A 184 -7.36 18.57 -7.97
CA THR A 184 -6.12 19.31 -8.19
C THR A 184 -4.95 18.33 -8.11
N PRO A 185 -4.14 18.16 -9.18
CA PRO A 185 -2.95 17.31 -9.11
C PRO A 185 -1.92 17.96 -8.19
N ILE A 186 -1.41 17.19 -7.23
CA ILE A 186 -0.42 17.66 -6.27
C ILE A 186 0.72 16.67 -6.12
N ARG A 187 1.89 17.21 -5.78
CA ARG A 187 3.00 16.48 -5.16
C ARG A 187 2.98 16.80 -3.68
N LEU A 188 2.72 15.79 -2.87
CA LEU A 188 2.79 15.86 -1.42
C LEU A 188 4.22 15.53 -0.97
N GLU A 189 4.79 16.37 -0.10
CA GLU A 189 5.96 16.02 0.70
C GLU A 189 5.55 16.14 2.18
N ALA A 190 5.57 15.03 2.90
CA ALA A 190 5.07 14.97 4.28
C ALA A 190 5.81 13.92 5.10
N VAL A 191 5.72 14.03 6.42
CA VAL A 191 6.06 12.93 7.32
C VAL A 191 4.80 12.10 7.53
N SER A 192 4.86 10.82 7.20
CA SER A 192 3.76 9.88 7.39
C SER A 192 3.65 9.47 8.86
N TYR A 193 2.41 9.26 9.32
CA TYR A 193 2.14 8.74 10.66
C TYR A 193 0.81 7.98 10.64
N THR A 194 0.61 7.08 11.59
CA THR A 194 -0.66 6.36 11.78
C THR A 194 -1.45 7.02 12.90
N HIS A 195 -2.73 7.33 12.66
CA HIS A 195 -3.69 7.60 13.72
C HIS A 195 -4.17 6.26 14.28
N LEU A 196 -3.82 5.97 15.54
CA LEU A 196 -4.30 4.79 16.29
C LEU A 196 -5.67 5.06 16.93
#